data_AF-A0A833RB82-F1
#
_entry.id   AF-A0A833RB82-F1
#
_cell.length_a   1.000
_cell.length_b   1.000
_cell.length_c   1.000
_cell.angle_alpha   90.00
_cell.angle_beta   90.00
_cell.angle_gamma   90.00
#
_symmetry.space_group_name_H-M   'P 1'
#
loop_
_entity.id
_entity.type
_entity.pdbx_description
1 polymer ?
#
loop_
_entity_poly.entity_id
_entity_poly.type
_entity_poly.pdbx_seq_one_letter_code
_entity_poly.pdbx_strand_id
1 'polypeptide(L)'
;MAQKYQFPKLEENDIVADQTSPKCNVKLCSNNDVPPSSVIRACLGPSLAQVFFDYTHHDTIKLLDVLTPLKTSKACFSIPSERQLSECRFIPPTDHQIVKAFVHQNILGEALLERVKKDIEESLRDKIERQSREKFHLYQAKKRREAELHAEQLHEKYENYIETVQHELQKQLELVHDLILETLNIQLYKLQLSNYRKLYITNKQKEGKNDLNSQVEWSQAAAECAKNIQKAVVQERINVTNEMMRKMRAEMTHVVQSLYKDFEELFCAKRDNIIADFNQIMRGKHVKLKKEMQEFKEKVNRDLYIQRRQFEMQNTADLIYALCLERLRNNREKHIMHKYFQQQINEFYELIVRLKDVIIAMRKEIIDCHIEKKLLNEEFCEVAKHFQKFIDFVFRAMPRQADYLLPLELQRVIRPDKDKEEMQKIVE
;
A
#
# COMPACT_ATOMS: atom_id res chain seq x y z
N MET A 1 -45.50 54.72 -9.94
CA MET A 1 -45.25 53.77 -11.05
C MET A 1 -45.44 52.36 -10.50
N ALA A 2 -46.64 51.82 -10.68
CA ALA A 2 -46.98 50.46 -10.24
C ALA A 2 -46.69 49.49 -11.39
N GLN A 3 -45.74 48.57 -11.21
CA GLN A 3 -45.59 47.41 -12.09
C GLN A 3 -46.41 46.26 -11.53
N LYS A 4 -47.53 46.00 -12.21
CA LYS A 4 -48.34 44.79 -12.12
C LYS A 4 -47.45 43.58 -12.42
N TYR A 5 -47.24 42.71 -11.44
CA TYR A 5 -46.85 41.33 -11.72
C TYR A 5 -48.11 40.47 -11.80
N GLN A 6 -48.33 39.97 -13.00
CA GLN A 6 -49.47 39.19 -13.43
C GLN A 6 -49.13 37.71 -13.21
N PHE A 7 -49.84 37.04 -12.30
CA PHE A 7 -49.72 35.60 -12.12
C PHE A 7 -50.23 34.87 -13.38
N PRO A 8 -49.51 33.86 -13.91
CA PRO A 8 -50.05 32.99 -14.93
C PRO A 8 -51.17 32.12 -14.35
N LYS A 9 -52.27 32.01 -15.10
CA LYS A 9 -53.36 31.06 -14.86
C LYS A 9 -52.81 29.64 -14.94
N LEU A 10 -53.08 28.84 -13.90
CA LEU A 10 -52.96 27.38 -13.97
C LEU A 10 -54.13 26.86 -14.81
N GLU A 11 -53.81 26.29 -15.96
CA GLU A 11 -54.73 25.42 -16.69
C GLU A 11 -54.79 24.08 -15.97
N GLU A 12 -55.99 23.70 -15.54
CA GLU A 12 -56.34 22.32 -15.21
C GLU A 12 -56.19 21.49 -16.48
N ASN A 13 -55.24 20.55 -16.50
CA ASN A 13 -55.28 19.38 -17.35
C ASN A 13 -54.58 18.21 -16.65
N ASP A 14 -55.37 17.17 -16.43
CA ASP A 14 -55.05 15.74 -16.34
C ASP A 14 -54.02 15.27 -15.31
N ILE A 15 -54.61 14.81 -14.19
CA ILE A 15 -54.08 13.80 -13.30
C ILE A 15 -53.79 12.53 -14.12
N VAL A 16 -52.53 12.33 -14.49
CA VAL A 16 -51.98 10.98 -14.73
C VAL A 16 -50.95 10.74 -13.65
N ALA A 17 -51.33 9.90 -12.69
CA ALA A 17 -50.44 9.41 -11.65
C ALA A 17 -49.38 8.49 -12.28
N ASP A 18 -48.20 9.04 -12.63
CA ASP A 18 -47.01 8.22 -12.86
C ASP A 18 -46.26 8.03 -11.54
N GLN A 19 -46.70 7.01 -10.79
CA GLN A 19 -45.96 6.48 -9.66
C GLN A 19 -44.73 5.72 -10.15
N THR A 20 -43.65 6.41 -10.47
CA THR A 20 -42.34 5.78 -10.67
C THR A 20 -41.24 6.56 -9.96
N SER A 21 -41.38 6.74 -8.64
CA SER A 21 -40.20 6.89 -7.79
C SER A 21 -39.39 5.58 -7.89
N PRO A 22 -38.07 5.63 -8.19
CA PRO A 22 -37.27 4.42 -8.25
C PRO A 22 -37.18 3.85 -6.84
N LYS A 23 -38.04 2.88 -6.54
CA LYS A 23 -37.94 2.04 -5.35
C LYS A 23 -36.60 1.32 -5.45
N CYS A 24 -35.59 1.83 -4.74
CA CYS A 24 -34.36 1.12 -4.51
C CYS A 24 -34.73 -0.17 -3.78
N ASN A 25 -34.77 -1.29 -4.52
CA ASN A 25 -34.94 -2.61 -3.94
C ASN A 25 -33.70 -2.89 -3.08
N VAL A 26 -33.81 -2.59 -1.78
CA VAL A 26 -32.77 -2.81 -0.76
C VAL A 26 -32.25 -4.26 -0.75
N LYS A 27 -33.01 -5.20 -1.33
CA LYS A 27 -32.61 -6.61 -1.50
C LYS A 27 -31.46 -6.85 -2.50
N LEU A 28 -31.07 -5.89 -3.34
CA LEU A 28 -29.91 -6.06 -4.23
C LEU A 28 -28.58 -5.61 -3.61
N CYS A 29 -28.59 -4.78 -2.55
CA CYS A 29 -27.36 -4.25 -1.95
C CYS A 29 -26.75 -5.18 -0.88
N SER A 30 -27.34 -6.34 -0.63
CA SER A 30 -26.88 -7.30 0.39
C SER A 30 -26.03 -8.43 -0.15
N ASN A 31 -25.94 -8.59 -1.46
CA ASN A 31 -25.04 -9.54 -2.09
C ASN A 31 -23.87 -8.72 -2.63
N ASN A 32 -22.63 -9.12 -2.33
CA ASN A 32 -21.39 -8.50 -2.83
C ASN A 32 -21.21 -8.65 -4.36
N ASP A 33 -22.31 -8.68 -5.12
CA ASP A 33 -22.34 -8.77 -6.56
C ASP A 33 -22.12 -7.38 -7.14
N VAL A 34 -21.23 -7.28 -8.13
CA VAL A 34 -20.97 -6.03 -8.84
C VAL A 34 -22.28 -5.60 -9.53
N PRO A 35 -22.84 -4.41 -9.22
CA PRO A 35 -24.12 -3.99 -9.78
C PRO A 35 -23.97 -3.73 -11.29
N PRO A 36 -24.90 -4.22 -12.14
CA PRO A 36 -24.82 -4.01 -13.58
C PRO A 36 -24.99 -2.53 -13.94
N SER A 37 -24.46 -2.14 -15.10
CA SER A 37 -24.41 -0.75 -15.61
C SER A 37 -25.76 -0.02 -15.55
N SER A 38 -26.87 -0.72 -15.78
CA SER A 38 -28.23 -0.18 -15.71
C SER A 38 -28.64 0.25 -14.29
N VAL A 39 -28.21 -0.49 -13.26
CA VAL A 39 -28.49 -0.18 -11.85
C VAL A 39 -27.69 1.04 -11.41
N ILE A 40 -26.43 1.14 -11.86
CA ILE A 40 -25.58 2.30 -11.59
C ILE A 40 -26.21 3.58 -12.18
N ARG A 41 -26.72 3.54 -13.42
CA ARG A 41 -27.44 4.68 -14.03
C ARG A 41 -28.70 5.06 -13.27
N ALA A 42 -29.49 4.07 -12.85
CA ALA A 42 -30.73 4.31 -12.11
C ALA A 42 -30.48 4.92 -10.72
N CYS A 43 -29.40 4.51 -10.04
CA CYS A 43 -29.07 4.99 -8.70
C CYS A 43 -28.35 6.34 -8.68
N LEU A 44 -27.43 6.58 -9.63
CA LEU A 44 -26.69 7.83 -9.70
C LEU A 44 -27.45 8.94 -10.43
N GLY A 45 -28.42 8.58 -11.27
CA GLY A 45 -29.10 9.50 -12.17
C GLY A 45 -28.26 9.82 -13.41
N PRO A 46 -28.88 10.30 -14.51
CA PRO A 46 -28.24 10.38 -15.83
C PRO A 46 -26.97 11.24 -15.83
N SER A 47 -26.98 12.41 -15.21
CA SER A 47 -25.83 13.33 -15.22
C SER A 47 -24.61 12.81 -14.46
N LEU A 48 -24.83 12.17 -13.30
CA LEU A 48 -23.75 11.68 -12.44
C LEU A 48 -23.24 10.32 -12.90
N ALA A 49 -24.12 9.49 -13.47
CA ALA A 49 -23.73 8.24 -14.10
C ALA A 49 -22.86 8.49 -15.33
N GLN A 50 -23.16 9.53 -16.12
CA GLN A 50 -22.34 9.91 -17.27
C GLN A 50 -20.90 10.24 -16.84
N VAL A 51 -20.73 11.11 -15.84
CA VAL A 51 -19.40 11.43 -15.29
C VAL A 51 -18.71 10.19 -14.71
N PHE A 52 -19.45 9.31 -14.05
CA PHE A 52 -18.90 8.06 -13.55
C PHE A 52 -18.32 7.23 -14.70
N PHE A 53 -19.10 6.94 -15.75
CA PHE A 53 -18.65 6.13 -16.88
C PHE A 53 -17.57 6.81 -17.72
N ASP A 54 -17.60 8.14 -17.88
CA ASP A 54 -16.60 8.90 -18.64
C ASP A 54 -15.20 8.84 -17.99
N TYR A 55 -15.14 8.68 -16.66
CA TYR A 55 -13.90 8.57 -15.90
C TYR A 55 -13.56 7.12 -15.50
N THR A 56 -14.39 6.13 -15.84
CA THR A 56 -14.08 4.72 -15.57
C THR A 56 -13.27 4.10 -16.71
N HIS A 57 -12.34 3.20 -16.39
CA HIS A 57 -11.55 2.49 -17.40
C HIS A 57 -12.43 1.59 -18.28
N HIS A 58 -12.16 1.54 -19.59
CA HIS A 58 -13.02 0.86 -20.56
C HIS A 58 -13.25 -0.63 -20.25
N ASP A 59 -12.26 -1.30 -19.67
CA ASP A 59 -12.36 -2.72 -19.27
C ASP A 59 -13.31 -2.94 -18.09
N THR A 60 -13.42 -1.97 -17.19
CA THR A 60 -14.38 -1.99 -16.08
C THR A 60 -15.82 -1.86 -16.60
N ILE A 61 -16.03 -1.03 -17.62
CA ILE A 61 -17.33 -0.88 -18.29
C ILE A 61 -17.77 -2.21 -18.92
N LYS A 62 -16.86 -2.91 -19.59
CA LYS A 62 -17.13 -4.24 -20.18
C LYS A 62 -17.50 -5.29 -19.13
N LEU A 63 -16.84 -5.27 -17.97
CA LEU A 63 -17.15 -6.18 -16.85
C LEU A 63 -18.54 -5.91 -16.24
N LEU A 64 -18.94 -4.64 -16.17
CA LEU A 64 -20.25 -4.21 -15.65
C LEU A 64 -21.42 -4.59 -16.57
N ASP A 65 -21.17 -4.78 -17.88
CA ASP A 65 -22.18 -5.19 -18.85
C ASP A 65 -22.28 -6.73 -19.02
N VAL A 66 -21.22 -7.48 -18.66
CA VAL A 66 -21.16 -8.95 -18.84
C VAL A 66 -21.74 -9.72 -17.66
N LEU A 67 -21.81 -9.13 -16.46
CA LEU A 67 -22.29 -9.80 -15.26
C LEU A 67 -23.82 -9.68 -15.11
N THR A 68 -24.56 -10.59 -15.76
CA THR A 68 -25.97 -10.88 -15.40
C THR A 68 -25.99 -12.01 -14.35
N PRO A 69 -26.83 -11.98 -13.30
CA PRO A 69 -26.54 -12.71 -12.08
C PRO A 69 -26.93 -14.19 -12.15
N LEU A 70 -25.97 -15.08 -11.82
CA LEU A 70 -26.18 -16.50 -11.58
C LEU A 70 -26.44 -16.75 -10.08
N LYS A 71 -27.70 -17.11 -9.78
CA LYS A 71 -28.27 -17.74 -8.58
C LYS A 71 -27.39 -17.96 -7.32
N THR A 72 -27.79 -17.25 -6.27
CA THR A 72 -28.04 -17.68 -4.86
C THR A 72 -27.08 -18.67 -4.18
N SER A 73 -26.39 -18.20 -3.13
CA SER A 73 -26.03 -19.05 -1.98
C SER A 73 -26.08 -18.30 -0.64
N LYS A 74 -26.39 -19.07 0.42
CA LYS A 74 -26.84 -18.73 1.78
C LYS A 74 -25.99 -17.72 2.58
N ALA A 75 -26.71 -16.95 3.40
CA ALA A 75 -26.19 -15.99 4.36
C ALA A 75 -25.49 -16.62 5.58
N CYS A 76 -24.30 -16.12 5.90
CA CYS A 76 -23.69 -16.22 7.22
C CYS A 76 -23.86 -14.86 7.92
N PHE A 77 -24.24 -14.92 9.20
CA PHE A 77 -24.34 -13.85 10.20
C PHE A 77 -25.69 -13.13 10.33
N SER A 78 -26.19 -13.18 11.56
CA SER A 78 -27.40 -12.53 12.06
C SER A 78 -27.05 -11.16 12.65
N ILE A 79 -27.79 -10.12 12.29
CA ILE A 79 -27.73 -8.79 12.91
C ILE A 79 -28.60 -8.80 14.19
N PRO A 80 -28.16 -8.29 15.35
CA PRO A 80 -29.02 -8.12 16.51
C PRO A 80 -30.01 -6.96 16.29
N SER A 81 -31.27 -7.17 16.62
CA SER A 81 -32.34 -6.16 16.47
C SER A 81 -32.21 -5.01 17.46
N GLU A 82 -32.36 -3.78 16.95
CA GLU A 82 -32.58 -2.55 17.70
C GLU A 82 -33.85 -2.64 18.56
N ARG A 83 -33.70 -3.01 19.83
CA ARG A 83 -34.66 -2.69 20.89
C ARG A 83 -33.88 -2.25 22.11
N GLN A 84 -33.58 -0.96 22.20
CA GLN A 84 -33.35 -0.22 23.45
C GLN A 84 -32.84 1.20 23.13
N LEU A 85 -33.73 2.10 22.72
CA LEU A 85 -33.54 3.55 22.91
C LEU A 85 -34.91 4.17 23.15
N SER A 86 -35.42 3.90 24.35
CA SER A 86 -36.57 4.60 24.94
C SER A 86 -36.04 5.79 25.73
N GLU A 87 -36.68 6.94 25.56
CA GLU A 87 -36.58 8.16 26.37
C GLU A 87 -35.32 9.03 26.20
N CYS A 88 -35.38 9.93 25.21
CA CYS A 88 -34.75 11.25 25.32
C CYS A 88 -35.77 12.31 24.92
N ARG A 89 -36.22 13.11 25.90
CA ARG A 89 -37.06 14.29 25.66
C ARG A 89 -36.20 15.34 24.95
N PHE A 90 -36.39 15.49 23.63
CA PHE A 90 -35.71 16.50 22.85
C PHE A 90 -36.39 17.87 23.05
N ILE A 91 -35.64 18.82 23.60
CA ILE A 91 -35.95 20.24 23.57
C ILE A 91 -35.47 20.78 22.21
N PRO A 92 -36.25 21.58 21.46
CA PRO A 92 -35.85 22.04 20.14
C PRO A 92 -34.65 23.00 20.23
N PRO A 93 -33.60 22.84 19.39
CA PRO A 93 -32.50 23.79 19.33
C PRO A 93 -32.99 25.13 18.74
N THR A 94 -32.59 26.24 19.34
CA THR A 94 -32.87 27.60 18.84
C THR A 94 -32.08 27.89 17.56
N ASP A 95 -32.56 28.81 16.71
CA ASP A 95 -31.98 29.16 15.39
C ASP A 95 -30.45 29.40 15.40
N HIS A 96 -29.90 29.95 16.49
CA HIS A 96 -28.46 30.17 16.62
C HIS A 96 -27.65 28.86 16.77
N GLN A 97 -28.23 27.82 17.38
CA GLN A 97 -27.59 26.50 17.50
C GLN A 97 -27.57 25.74 16.18
N ILE A 98 -28.57 25.97 15.32
CA ILE A 98 -28.66 25.35 13.99
C ILE A 98 -27.58 25.94 13.07
N VAL A 99 -27.45 27.27 13.01
CA VAL A 99 -26.39 27.94 12.23
C VAL A 99 -24.99 27.56 12.74
N LYS A 100 -24.82 27.49 14.06
CA LYS A 100 -23.56 27.04 14.68
C LYS A 100 -23.26 25.58 14.35
N ALA A 101 -24.26 24.68 14.34
CA ALA A 101 -24.08 23.29 13.95
C ALA A 101 -23.69 23.13 12.47
N PHE A 102 -24.26 23.92 11.55
CA PHE A 102 -23.89 23.90 10.12
C PHE A 102 -22.47 24.41 9.86
N VAL A 103 -22.04 25.47 10.56
CA VAL A 103 -20.67 25.99 10.46
C VAL A 103 -19.67 25.00 11.09
N HIS A 104 -20.03 24.38 12.23
CA HIS A 104 -19.23 23.32 12.81
C HIS A 104 -19.24 22.03 11.97
N GLN A 105 -20.30 21.65 11.25
CA GLN A 105 -20.33 20.46 10.40
C GLN A 105 -19.38 20.57 9.20
N ASN A 106 -19.30 21.74 8.56
CA ASN A 106 -18.38 21.94 7.44
C ASN A 106 -16.91 22.01 7.91
N ILE A 107 -16.64 22.65 9.06
CA ILE A 107 -15.28 22.78 9.60
C ILE A 107 -14.81 21.49 10.32
N LEU A 108 -15.67 20.81 11.09
CA LEU A 108 -15.34 19.50 11.68
C LEU A 108 -15.26 18.43 10.60
N GLY A 109 -16.13 18.43 9.59
CA GLY A 109 -16.14 17.42 8.54
C GLY A 109 -14.81 17.40 7.79
N GLU A 110 -14.32 18.56 7.37
CA GLU A 110 -13.06 18.70 6.65
C GLU A 110 -11.85 18.42 7.57
N ALA A 111 -11.86 18.91 8.82
CA ALA A 111 -10.80 18.63 9.79
C ALA A 111 -10.75 17.15 10.23
N LEU A 112 -11.89 16.46 10.29
CA LEU A 112 -11.96 15.04 10.62
C LEU A 112 -11.53 14.19 9.42
N LEU A 113 -11.92 14.58 8.20
CA LEU A 113 -11.50 13.93 6.97
C LEU A 113 -9.98 14.02 6.79
N GLU A 114 -9.39 15.21 7.00
CA GLU A 114 -7.94 15.41 6.88
C GLU A 114 -7.18 14.65 7.98
N ARG A 115 -7.76 14.53 9.18
CA ARG A 115 -7.17 13.75 10.28
C ARG A 115 -7.20 12.24 10.00
N VAL A 116 -8.34 11.72 9.53
CA VAL A 116 -8.48 10.31 9.13
C VAL A 116 -7.56 9.99 7.95
N LYS A 117 -7.47 10.88 6.96
CA LYS A 117 -6.55 10.75 5.83
C LYS A 117 -5.10 10.69 6.31
N LYS A 118 -4.70 11.58 7.22
CA LYS A 118 -3.36 11.59 7.80
C LYS A 118 -3.07 10.30 8.57
N ASP A 119 -4.00 9.83 9.41
CA ASP A 119 -3.85 8.60 10.19
C ASP A 119 -3.73 7.37 9.28
N ILE A 120 -4.50 7.32 8.19
CA ILE A 120 -4.43 6.25 7.19
C ILE A 120 -3.10 6.28 6.44
N GLU A 121 -2.66 7.45 5.98
CA GLU A 121 -1.38 7.59 5.30
C GLU A 121 -0.19 7.23 6.19
N GLU A 122 -0.24 7.63 7.47
CA GLU A 122 0.78 7.32 8.46
C GLU A 122 0.79 5.81 8.75
N SER A 123 -0.37 5.20 8.99
CA SER A 123 -0.50 3.74 9.16
C SER A 123 0.01 2.94 7.95
N LEU A 124 -0.25 3.43 6.72
CA LEU A 124 0.23 2.82 5.48
C LEU A 124 1.74 2.94 5.33
N ARG A 125 2.30 4.13 5.54
CA ARG A 125 3.76 4.35 5.54
C ARG A 125 4.43 3.39 6.51
N ASP A 126 3.90 3.30 7.72
CA ASP A 126 4.45 2.51 8.81
C ASP A 126 4.38 0.99 8.54
N LYS A 127 3.27 0.51 7.93
CA LYS A 127 3.13 -0.87 7.46
C LYS A 127 4.08 -1.20 6.31
N ILE A 128 4.17 -0.33 5.31
CA ILE A 128 5.06 -0.52 4.16
C ILE A 128 6.51 -0.55 4.64
N GLU A 129 6.88 0.35 5.55
CA GLU A 129 8.23 0.40 6.10
C GLU A 129 8.55 -0.87 6.89
N ARG A 130 7.66 -1.33 7.78
CA ARG A 130 7.83 -2.61 8.50
C ARG A 130 7.99 -3.80 7.55
N GLN A 131 7.12 -3.94 6.56
CA GLN A 131 7.22 -5.03 5.57
C GLN A 131 8.50 -4.94 4.74
N SER A 132 8.95 -3.74 4.40
CA SER A 132 10.19 -3.55 3.66
C SER A 132 11.42 -3.95 4.48
N ARG A 133 11.45 -3.59 5.78
CA ARG A 133 12.52 -3.97 6.72
C ARG A 133 12.56 -5.48 6.93
N GLU A 134 11.41 -6.11 7.15
CA GLU A 134 11.31 -7.57 7.29
C GLU A 134 11.82 -8.31 6.04
N LYS A 135 11.37 -7.89 4.85
CA LYS A 135 11.86 -8.47 3.58
C LYS A 135 13.35 -8.25 3.39
N PHE A 136 13.86 -7.08 3.78
CA PHE A 136 15.29 -6.78 3.70
C PHE A 136 16.13 -7.66 4.64
N HIS A 137 15.69 -7.87 5.88
CA HIS A 137 16.35 -8.76 6.83
C HIS A 137 16.29 -10.22 6.36
N LEU A 138 15.16 -10.69 5.84
CA LEU A 138 15.02 -12.02 5.28
C LEU A 138 15.96 -12.23 4.08
N TYR A 139 16.06 -11.24 3.18
CA TYR A 139 16.98 -11.27 2.06
C TYR A 139 18.44 -11.34 2.52
N GLN A 140 18.84 -10.53 3.51
CA GLN A 140 20.18 -10.60 4.08
C GLN A 140 20.47 -11.97 4.70
N ALA A 141 19.54 -12.53 5.48
CA ALA A 141 19.69 -13.84 6.10
C ALA A 141 19.84 -14.94 5.04
N LYS A 142 19.04 -14.91 3.98
CA LYS A 142 19.16 -15.83 2.84
C LYS A 142 20.53 -15.70 2.16
N LYS A 143 20.99 -14.48 1.91
CA LYS A 143 22.31 -14.23 1.31
C LYS A 143 23.46 -14.75 2.17
N ARG A 144 23.38 -14.60 3.50
CA ARG A 144 24.37 -15.18 4.43
C ARG A 144 24.37 -16.71 4.35
N ARG A 145 23.19 -17.33 4.37
CA ARG A 145 23.05 -18.78 4.28
C ARG A 145 23.56 -19.37 2.97
N GLU A 146 23.33 -18.67 1.85
CA GLU A 146 23.86 -19.08 0.54
C GLU A 146 25.40 -18.95 0.49
N ALA A 147 25.96 -17.92 1.11
CA ALA A 147 27.42 -17.76 1.19
C ALA A 147 28.06 -18.83 2.09
N GLU A 148 27.43 -19.16 3.22
CA GLU A 148 27.85 -20.25 4.12
C GLU A 148 27.84 -21.60 3.39
N LEU A 149 26.74 -21.94 2.72
CA LEU A 149 26.62 -23.18 1.97
C LEU A 149 27.67 -23.27 0.84
N HIS A 150 27.95 -22.15 0.16
CA HIS A 150 28.99 -22.12 -0.86
C HIS A 150 30.39 -22.28 -0.25
N ALA A 151 30.64 -21.71 0.94
CA ALA A 151 31.90 -21.86 1.65
C ALA A 151 32.11 -23.31 2.10
N GLU A 152 31.07 -23.97 2.62
CA GLU A 152 31.10 -25.40 3.00
C GLU A 152 31.41 -26.29 1.79
N GLN A 153 30.71 -26.10 0.66
CA GLN A 153 30.99 -26.84 -0.58
C GLN A 153 32.43 -26.63 -1.09
N LEU A 154 32.96 -25.41 -0.94
CA LEU A 154 34.32 -25.12 -1.32
C LEU A 154 35.30 -25.84 -0.38
N HIS A 155 35.03 -25.81 0.91
CA HIS A 155 35.85 -26.46 1.93
C HIS A 155 35.92 -27.97 1.69
N GLU A 156 34.78 -28.63 1.55
CA GLU A 156 34.69 -30.07 1.25
C GLU A 156 35.44 -30.43 -0.03
N LYS A 157 35.32 -29.61 -1.09
CA LYS A 157 36.04 -29.85 -2.34
C LYS A 157 37.56 -29.76 -2.16
N TYR A 158 38.04 -28.75 -1.42
CA TYR A 158 39.47 -28.56 -1.20
C TYR A 158 40.04 -29.57 -0.20
N GLU A 159 39.26 -29.98 0.80
CA GLU A 159 39.62 -31.04 1.75
C GLU A 159 39.86 -32.36 1.01
N ASN A 160 38.91 -32.79 0.17
CA ASN A 160 39.06 -33.97 -0.69
C ASN A 160 40.28 -33.87 -1.62
N TYR A 161 40.54 -32.69 -2.18
CA TYR A 161 41.72 -32.46 -3.02
C TYR A 161 43.02 -32.59 -2.23
N ILE A 162 43.08 -32.01 -1.02
CA ILE A 162 44.24 -32.09 -0.13
C ILE A 162 44.50 -33.54 0.25
N GLU A 163 43.47 -34.30 0.64
CA GLU A 163 43.59 -35.72 0.97
C GLU A 163 44.14 -36.54 -0.22
N THR A 164 43.62 -36.29 -1.42
CA THR A 164 44.08 -36.97 -2.64
C THR A 164 45.54 -36.67 -2.93
N VAL A 165 45.96 -35.40 -2.80
CA VAL A 165 47.35 -34.99 -3.02
C VAL A 165 48.27 -35.57 -1.95
N GLN A 166 47.84 -35.58 -0.68
CA GLN A 166 48.61 -36.20 0.41
C GLN A 166 48.84 -37.68 0.16
N HIS A 167 47.80 -38.41 -0.25
CA HIS A 167 47.91 -39.84 -0.57
C HIS A 167 48.85 -40.10 -1.75
N GLU A 168 48.75 -39.29 -2.82
CA GLU A 168 49.64 -39.44 -3.98
C GLU A 168 51.09 -39.11 -3.63
N LEU A 169 51.32 -38.05 -2.85
CA LEU A 169 52.67 -37.68 -2.39
C LEU A 169 53.28 -38.78 -1.53
N GLN A 170 52.50 -39.37 -0.62
CA GLN A 170 52.95 -40.45 0.24
C GLN A 170 53.33 -41.70 -0.58
N LYS A 171 52.53 -42.05 -1.59
CA LYS A 171 52.83 -43.13 -2.52
C LYS A 171 54.09 -42.89 -3.33
N GLN A 172 54.32 -41.65 -3.80
CA GLN A 172 55.57 -41.31 -4.48
C GLN A 172 56.78 -41.37 -3.55
N LEU A 173 56.62 -40.97 -2.29
CA LEU A 173 57.68 -41.06 -1.29
C LEU A 173 58.09 -42.52 -1.02
N GLU A 174 57.11 -43.42 -0.90
CA GLU A 174 57.34 -44.87 -0.73
C GLU A 174 58.09 -45.44 -1.94
N LEU A 175 57.67 -45.10 -3.16
CA LEU A 175 58.34 -45.50 -4.39
C LEU A 175 59.80 -45.04 -4.46
N VAL A 176 60.07 -43.79 -4.08
CA VAL A 176 61.43 -43.23 -4.04
C VAL A 176 62.27 -43.93 -2.97
N HIS A 177 61.69 -44.21 -1.79
CA HIS A 177 62.36 -44.93 -0.72
C HIS A 177 62.80 -46.34 -1.17
N ASP A 178 61.92 -47.07 -1.85
CA ASP A 178 62.23 -48.42 -2.37
C ASP A 178 63.31 -48.38 -3.46
N LEU A 179 63.26 -47.40 -4.36
CA LEU A 179 64.25 -47.24 -5.42
C LEU A 179 65.65 -46.90 -4.87
N ILE A 180 65.70 -46.11 -3.79
CA ILE A 180 66.95 -45.79 -3.08
C ILE A 180 67.52 -47.04 -2.42
N LEU A 181 66.69 -47.84 -1.74
CA LEU A 181 67.11 -49.10 -1.11
C LEU A 181 67.68 -50.08 -2.15
N GLU A 182 67.01 -50.23 -3.29
CA GLU A 182 67.47 -51.10 -4.37
C GLU A 182 68.80 -50.62 -4.98
N THR A 183 68.92 -49.31 -5.21
CA THR A 183 70.16 -48.70 -5.73
C THR A 183 71.33 -48.89 -4.77
N LEU A 184 71.11 -48.69 -3.46
CA LEU A 184 72.12 -48.91 -2.43
C LEU A 184 72.56 -50.39 -2.39
N ASN A 185 71.61 -51.33 -2.48
CA ASN A 185 71.92 -52.76 -2.55
C ASN A 185 72.77 -53.12 -3.77
N ILE A 186 72.44 -52.59 -4.96
CA ILE A 186 73.22 -52.83 -6.18
C ILE A 186 74.64 -52.26 -6.04
N GLN A 187 74.80 -51.07 -5.47
CA GLN A 187 76.13 -50.48 -5.25
C GLN A 187 76.96 -51.27 -4.25
N LEU A 188 76.36 -51.76 -3.16
CA LEU A 188 77.01 -52.63 -2.18
C LEU A 188 77.53 -53.91 -2.85
N TYR A 189 76.70 -54.54 -3.68
CA TYR A 189 77.07 -55.76 -4.42
C TYR A 189 78.24 -55.53 -5.39
N LYS A 190 78.24 -54.41 -6.13
CA LYS A 190 79.36 -54.02 -7.01
C LYS A 190 80.66 -53.81 -6.25
N LEU A 191 80.61 -53.21 -5.06
CA LEU A 191 81.79 -53.02 -4.20
C LEU A 191 82.36 -54.36 -3.72
N GLN A 192 81.50 -55.29 -3.30
CA GLN A 192 81.92 -56.65 -2.90
C GLN A 192 82.62 -57.38 -4.04
N LEU A 193 82.05 -57.35 -5.26
CA LEU A 193 82.64 -57.95 -6.46
C LEU A 193 83.99 -57.33 -6.84
N SER A 194 84.11 -56.00 -6.75
CA SER A 194 85.38 -55.29 -7.01
C SER A 194 86.46 -55.70 -6.00
N ASN A 195 86.12 -55.81 -4.71
CA ASN A 195 87.05 -56.25 -3.68
C ASN A 195 87.50 -57.71 -3.90
N TYR A 196 86.57 -58.60 -4.26
CA TYR A 196 86.87 -60.00 -4.56
C TYR A 196 87.81 -60.15 -5.78
N ARG A 197 87.55 -59.39 -6.86
CA ARG A 197 88.42 -59.36 -8.05
C ARG A 197 89.82 -58.84 -7.73
N LYS A 198 89.94 -57.80 -6.91
CA LYS A 198 91.24 -57.26 -6.49
C LYS A 198 92.02 -58.30 -5.67
N LEU A 199 91.41 -58.94 -4.68
CA LEU A 199 92.04 -60.02 -3.89
C LEU A 199 92.54 -61.17 -4.78
N TYR A 200 91.72 -61.60 -5.74
CA TYR A 200 92.10 -62.65 -6.70
C TYR A 200 93.31 -62.26 -7.57
N ILE A 201 93.37 -61.02 -8.07
CA ILE A 201 94.51 -60.54 -8.87
C ILE A 201 95.78 -60.42 -8.02
N THR A 202 95.66 -59.95 -6.77
CA THR A 202 96.82 -59.79 -5.87
C THR A 202 97.41 -61.14 -5.46
N ASN A 203 96.57 -62.17 -5.28
CA ASN A 203 97.04 -63.53 -5.01
C ASN A 203 97.65 -64.18 -6.26
N LYS A 204 97.10 -63.93 -7.45
CA LYS A 204 97.66 -64.42 -8.73
C LYS A 204 99.00 -63.78 -9.10
N GLN A 205 99.30 -62.57 -8.61
CA GLN A 205 100.60 -61.92 -8.77
C GLN A 205 101.66 -62.37 -7.76
N LYS A 206 101.29 -63.13 -6.71
CA LYS A 206 102.23 -63.70 -5.73
C LYS A 206 102.74 -65.11 -6.08
N GLU A 207 102.21 -65.75 -7.13
CA GLU A 207 102.57 -67.12 -7.54
C GLU A 207 103.59 -67.20 -8.69
N GLY A 208 104.44 -66.19 -8.92
CA GLY A 208 105.45 -66.31 -9.98
C GLY A 208 106.60 -65.31 -9.92
N LYS A 209 107.68 -65.68 -9.22
CA LYS A 209 109.07 -65.76 -9.75
C LYS A 209 110.09 -65.94 -8.60
N ASN A 210 110.71 -67.11 -8.59
CA ASN A 210 111.94 -67.45 -7.87
C ASN A 210 113.17 -67.22 -8.76
N ASP A 211 114.29 -66.87 -8.12
CA ASP A 211 115.72 -67.11 -8.46
C ASP A 211 116.31 -66.50 -9.77
N LEU A 212 117.56 -66.01 -9.87
CA LEU A 212 118.71 -65.86 -8.97
C LEU A 212 119.73 -64.84 -9.57
N ASN A 213 120.56 -64.20 -8.73
CA ASN A 213 121.92 -63.66 -8.97
C ASN A 213 122.19 -62.47 -9.92
N SER A 214 122.27 -61.27 -9.33
CA SER A 214 123.39 -60.31 -9.43
C SER A 214 123.21 -59.29 -8.30
N GLN A 215 123.76 -59.61 -7.14
CA GLN A 215 123.24 -59.22 -5.83
C GLN A 215 123.94 -57.96 -5.29
N VAL A 216 123.12 -57.03 -4.78
CA VAL A 216 123.40 -55.77 -4.04
C VAL A 216 123.06 -54.49 -4.83
N GLU A 217 123.74 -54.11 -5.92
CA GLU A 217 123.44 -52.83 -6.60
C GLU A 217 122.19 -52.86 -7.50
N TRP A 218 121.99 -53.92 -8.29
CA TRP A 218 120.78 -54.11 -9.10
C TRP A 218 119.53 -54.33 -8.25
N SER A 219 119.66 -54.93 -7.06
CA SER A 219 118.55 -55.12 -6.13
C SER A 219 118.06 -53.82 -5.51
N GLN A 220 118.95 -52.85 -5.22
CA GLN A 220 118.54 -51.52 -4.77
C GLN A 220 117.91 -50.71 -5.92
N ALA A 221 118.53 -50.71 -7.11
CA ALA A 221 117.98 -50.02 -8.28
C ALA A 221 116.64 -50.63 -8.74
N ALA A 222 116.48 -51.95 -8.71
CA ALA A 222 115.23 -52.62 -9.04
C ALA A 222 114.15 -52.41 -7.96
N ALA A 223 114.51 -52.38 -6.67
CA ALA A 223 113.57 -52.07 -5.60
C ALA A 223 113.11 -50.60 -5.65
N GLU A 224 114.01 -49.68 -5.96
CA GLU A 224 113.69 -48.26 -6.10
C GLU A 224 112.89 -47.98 -7.38
N CYS A 225 113.22 -48.64 -8.49
CA CYS A 225 112.42 -48.64 -9.72
C CYS A 225 111.03 -49.24 -9.48
N ALA A 226 110.92 -50.39 -8.80
CA ALA A 226 109.65 -51.00 -8.44
C ALA A 226 108.81 -50.10 -7.53
N LYS A 227 109.43 -49.41 -6.57
CA LYS A 227 108.78 -48.45 -5.67
C LYS A 227 108.30 -47.21 -6.42
N ASN A 228 109.09 -46.71 -7.37
CA ASN A 228 108.71 -45.55 -8.20
C ASN A 228 107.61 -45.92 -9.20
N ILE A 229 107.65 -47.11 -9.79
CA ILE A 229 106.57 -47.66 -10.62
C ILE A 229 105.30 -47.84 -9.79
N GLN A 230 105.39 -48.41 -8.58
CA GLN A 230 104.24 -48.53 -7.68
C GLN A 230 103.63 -47.17 -7.33
N LYS A 231 104.46 -46.18 -7.00
CA LYS A 231 103.99 -44.81 -6.73
C LYS A 231 103.32 -44.18 -7.94
N ALA A 232 103.90 -44.31 -9.14
CA ALA A 232 103.33 -43.80 -10.38
C ALA A 232 102.00 -44.48 -10.70
N VAL A 233 101.91 -45.81 -10.55
CA VAL A 233 100.68 -46.58 -10.75
C VAL A 233 99.59 -46.19 -9.73
N VAL A 234 99.96 -45.99 -8.46
CA VAL A 234 99.01 -45.53 -7.43
C VAL A 234 98.53 -44.12 -7.72
N GLN A 235 99.43 -43.20 -8.10
CA GLN A 235 99.08 -41.84 -8.44
C GLN A 235 98.15 -41.78 -9.66
N GLU A 236 98.43 -42.56 -10.70
CA GLU A 236 97.60 -42.60 -11.88
C GLU A 236 96.23 -43.23 -11.61
N ARG A 237 96.16 -44.24 -10.73
CA ARG A 237 94.88 -44.76 -10.24
C ARG A 237 94.08 -43.68 -9.49
N ILE A 238 94.74 -42.86 -8.67
CA ILE A 238 94.09 -41.73 -7.98
C ILE A 238 93.59 -40.70 -9.00
N ASN A 239 94.41 -40.35 -10.00
CA ASN A 239 94.05 -39.38 -11.04
C ASN A 239 92.84 -39.86 -11.86
N VAL A 240 92.86 -41.10 -12.36
CA VAL A 240 91.76 -41.70 -13.13
C VAL A 240 90.49 -41.80 -12.30
N THR A 241 90.60 -42.19 -11.03
CA THR A 241 89.43 -42.27 -10.13
C THR A 241 88.83 -40.89 -9.89
N ASN A 242 89.65 -39.87 -9.67
CA ASN A 242 89.19 -38.50 -9.46
C ASN A 242 88.55 -37.90 -10.71
N GLU A 243 89.12 -38.16 -11.89
CA GLU A 243 88.53 -37.71 -13.16
C GLU A 243 87.19 -38.41 -13.44
N MET A 244 87.11 -39.72 -13.20
CA MET A 244 85.87 -40.49 -13.32
C MET A 244 84.80 -39.96 -12.35
N MET A 245 85.15 -39.74 -11.08
CA MET A 245 84.23 -39.16 -10.09
C MET A 245 83.77 -37.76 -10.50
N ARG A 246 84.64 -36.94 -11.10
CA ARG A 246 84.29 -35.60 -11.59
C ARG A 246 83.28 -35.67 -12.74
N LYS A 247 83.53 -36.52 -13.73
CA LYS A 247 82.61 -36.75 -14.87
C LYS A 247 81.27 -37.32 -14.39
N MET A 248 81.30 -38.31 -13.49
CA MET A 248 80.09 -38.89 -12.91
C MET A 248 79.27 -37.85 -12.14
N ARG A 249 79.91 -36.97 -11.35
CA ARG A 249 79.21 -35.86 -10.68
C ARG A 249 78.59 -34.89 -11.68
N ALA A 250 79.32 -34.50 -12.72
CA ALA A 250 78.82 -33.58 -13.74
C ALA A 250 77.57 -34.14 -14.45
N GLU A 251 77.61 -35.41 -14.86
CA GLU A 251 76.47 -36.10 -15.45
C GLU A 251 75.30 -36.22 -14.47
N MET A 252 75.56 -36.59 -13.21
CA MET A 252 74.52 -36.70 -12.19
C MET A 252 73.87 -35.34 -11.90
N THR A 253 74.65 -34.26 -11.85
CA THR A 253 74.12 -32.89 -11.71
C THR A 253 73.26 -32.51 -12.92
N HIS A 254 73.71 -32.80 -14.14
CA HIS A 254 72.94 -32.53 -15.35
C HIS A 254 71.60 -33.28 -15.36
N VAL A 255 71.60 -34.58 -15.04
CA VAL A 255 70.37 -35.39 -14.98
C VAL A 255 69.41 -34.86 -13.92
N VAL A 256 69.90 -34.55 -12.71
CA VAL A 256 69.06 -34.02 -11.63
C VAL A 256 68.46 -32.67 -12.02
N GLN A 257 69.25 -31.77 -12.64
CA GLN A 257 68.75 -30.47 -13.09
C GLN A 257 67.72 -30.61 -14.21
N SER A 258 67.92 -31.51 -15.17
CA SER A 258 66.95 -31.78 -16.23
C SER A 258 65.63 -32.30 -15.65
N LEU A 259 65.70 -33.30 -14.75
CA LEU A 259 64.50 -33.85 -14.11
C LEU A 259 63.75 -32.80 -13.30
N TYR A 260 64.46 -31.94 -12.57
CA TYR A 260 63.84 -30.87 -11.80
C TYR A 260 63.17 -29.83 -12.70
N LYS A 261 63.81 -29.49 -13.82
CA LYS A 261 63.23 -28.57 -14.82
C LYS A 261 61.97 -29.15 -15.44
N ASP A 262 62.00 -30.40 -15.88
CA ASP A 262 60.84 -31.08 -16.48
C ASP A 262 59.68 -31.18 -15.48
N PHE A 263 59.99 -31.46 -14.21
CA PHE A 263 59.01 -31.48 -13.13
C PHE A 263 58.38 -30.10 -12.90
N GLU A 264 59.20 -29.04 -12.81
CA GLU A 264 58.73 -27.68 -12.60
C GLU A 264 57.85 -27.19 -13.75
N GLU A 265 58.22 -27.49 -15.00
CA GLU A 265 57.41 -27.17 -16.18
C GLU A 265 56.06 -27.91 -16.17
N LEU A 266 56.06 -29.20 -15.86
CA LEU A 266 54.83 -30.00 -15.75
C LEU A 266 53.94 -29.48 -14.60
N PHE A 267 54.54 -29.15 -13.46
CA PHE A 267 53.83 -28.63 -12.30
C PHE A 267 53.21 -27.26 -12.60
N CYS A 268 53.98 -26.34 -13.20
CA CYS A 268 53.49 -25.03 -13.62
C CYS A 268 52.33 -25.16 -14.62
N ALA A 269 52.46 -26.02 -15.64
CA ALA A 269 51.41 -26.24 -16.61
C ALA A 269 50.12 -26.79 -15.94
N LYS A 270 50.26 -27.74 -15.02
CA LYS A 270 49.12 -28.31 -14.28
C LYS A 270 48.44 -27.26 -13.40
N ARG A 271 49.21 -26.45 -12.68
CA ARG A 271 48.70 -25.35 -11.86
C ARG A 271 47.93 -24.35 -12.72
N ASP A 272 48.49 -23.94 -13.85
CA ASP A 272 47.89 -22.92 -14.72
C ASP A 272 46.59 -23.44 -15.36
N ASN A 273 46.54 -24.73 -15.74
CA ASN A 273 45.30 -25.39 -16.17
C ASN A 273 44.21 -25.39 -15.08
N ILE A 274 44.57 -25.73 -13.83
CA ILE A 274 43.62 -25.69 -12.71
C ILE A 274 43.08 -24.28 -12.49
N ILE A 275 43.94 -23.26 -12.57
CA ILE A 275 43.55 -21.85 -12.43
C ILE A 275 42.62 -21.45 -13.58
N ALA A 276 42.92 -21.85 -14.82
CA ALA A 276 42.08 -21.58 -15.98
C ALA A 276 40.69 -22.22 -15.83
N ASP A 277 40.62 -23.49 -15.46
CA ASP A 277 39.37 -24.22 -15.23
C ASP A 277 38.54 -23.59 -14.11
N PHE A 278 39.18 -23.25 -12.99
CA PHE A 278 38.53 -22.56 -11.88
C PHE A 278 37.94 -21.22 -12.33
N ASN A 279 38.70 -20.41 -13.05
CA ASN A 279 38.25 -19.12 -13.57
C ASN A 279 37.08 -19.26 -14.54
N GLN A 280 37.08 -20.29 -15.39
CA GLN A 280 35.99 -20.58 -16.30
C GLN A 280 34.71 -20.97 -15.54
N ILE A 281 34.82 -21.85 -14.54
CA ILE A 281 33.70 -22.24 -13.68
C ILE A 281 33.15 -21.02 -12.93
N MET A 282 34.01 -20.19 -12.35
CA MET A 282 33.60 -19.00 -11.62
C MET A 282 32.89 -17.98 -12.52
N ARG A 283 33.39 -17.75 -13.73
CA ARG A 283 32.71 -16.90 -14.73
C ARG A 283 31.31 -17.44 -15.06
N GLY A 284 31.17 -18.74 -15.29
CA GLY A 284 29.88 -19.39 -15.53
C GLY A 284 28.91 -19.20 -14.37
N LYS A 285 29.36 -19.42 -13.12
CA LYS A 285 28.55 -19.20 -11.92
C LYS A 285 28.14 -17.74 -11.76
N HIS A 286 29.04 -16.78 -11.98
CA HIS A 286 28.71 -15.36 -11.88
C HIS A 286 27.65 -14.92 -12.91
N VAL A 287 27.74 -15.41 -14.15
CA VAL A 287 26.73 -15.13 -15.18
C VAL A 287 25.37 -15.71 -14.78
N LYS A 288 25.35 -16.96 -14.30
CA LYS A 288 24.12 -17.61 -13.83
C LYS A 288 23.47 -16.86 -12.66
N LEU A 289 24.26 -16.53 -11.64
CA LEU A 289 23.78 -15.78 -10.47
C LEU A 289 23.25 -14.39 -10.85
N LYS A 290 23.92 -13.70 -11.77
CA LYS A 290 23.48 -12.38 -12.26
C LYS A 290 22.13 -12.48 -12.99
N LYS A 291 21.93 -13.53 -13.79
CA LYS A 291 20.65 -13.81 -14.47
C LYS A 291 19.54 -14.09 -13.46
N GLU A 292 19.78 -15.00 -12.50
CA GLU A 292 18.81 -15.33 -11.45
C GLU A 292 18.44 -14.11 -10.59
N MET A 293 19.42 -13.28 -10.24
CA MET A 293 19.18 -12.04 -9.49
C MET A 293 18.33 -11.04 -10.27
N GLN A 294 18.55 -10.93 -11.58
CA GLN A 294 17.76 -10.07 -12.45
C GLN A 294 16.31 -10.59 -12.58
N GLU A 295 16.13 -11.88 -12.82
CA GLU A 295 14.80 -12.51 -12.88
C GLU A 295 14.04 -12.37 -11.56
N PHE A 296 14.73 -12.56 -10.43
CA PHE A 296 14.15 -12.34 -9.11
C PHE A 296 13.72 -10.89 -8.90
N LYS A 297 14.57 -9.92 -9.29
CA LYS A 297 14.26 -8.49 -9.18
C LYS A 297 13.04 -8.11 -10.03
N GLU A 298 12.96 -8.62 -11.26
CA GLU A 298 11.81 -8.39 -12.14
C GLU A 298 10.53 -8.99 -11.58
N LYS A 299 10.59 -10.21 -11.04
CA LYS A 299 9.45 -10.86 -10.39
C LYS A 299 8.94 -10.06 -9.19
N VAL A 300 9.84 -9.68 -8.28
CA VAL A 300 9.47 -8.88 -7.10
C VAL A 300 8.86 -7.53 -7.50
N ASN A 301 9.42 -6.86 -8.51
CA ASN A 301 8.86 -5.61 -9.00
C ASN A 301 7.45 -5.77 -9.58
N ARG A 302 7.19 -6.85 -10.33
CA ARG A 302 5.84 -7.17 -10.84
C ARG A 302 4.86 -7.45 -9.71
N ASP A 303 5.27 -8.25 -8.72
CA ASP A 303 4.41 -8.59 -7.58
C ASP A 303 4.07 -7.35 -6.75
N LEU A 304 5.05 -6.47 -6.51
CA LEU A 304 4.82 -5.19 -5.83
C LEU A 304 3.90 -4.26 -6.63
N TYR A 305 4.05 -4.22 -7.95
CA TYR A 305 3.16 -3.44 -8.82
C TYR A 305 1.71 -3.93 -8.74
N ILE A 306 1.50 -5.25 -8.81
CA ILE A 306 0.17 -5.86 -8.69
C ILE A 306 -0.43 -5.58 -7.31
N GLN A 307 0.32 -5.78 -6.23
CA GLN A 307 -0.15 -5.51 -4.86
C GLN A 307 -0.53 -4.04 -4.69
N ARG A 308 0.30 -3.12 -5.17
CA ARG A 308 -0.01 -1.68 -5.13
C ARG A 308 -1.32 -1.38 -5.83
N ARG A 309 -1.53 -1.91 -7.03
CA ARG A 309 -2.78 -1.72 -7.78
C ARG A 309 -4.00 -2.30 -7.05
N GLN A 310 -3.86 -3.47 -6.44
CA GLN A 310 -4.93 -4.06 -5.63
C GLN A 310 -5.30 -3.19 -4.44
N PHE A 311 -4.31 -2.66 -3.71
CA PHE A 311 -4.57 -1.75 -2.59
C PHE A 311 -5.19 -0.42 -3.04
N GLU A 312 -4.73 0.15 -4.16
CA GLU A 312 -5.35 1.36 -4.74
C GLU A 312 -6.82 1.13 -5.09
N MET A 313 -7.15 -0.02 -5.69
CA MET A 313 -8.54 -0.39 -6.00
C MET A 313 -9.38 -0.60 -4.74
N GLN A 314 -8.85 -1.29 -3.72
CA GLN A 314 -9.57 -1.51 -2.46
C GLN A 314 -9.85 -0.19 -1.75
N ASN A 315 -8.85 0.70 -1.65
CA ASN A 315 -9.03 2.02 -1.04
C ASN A 315 -10.08 2.85 -1.79
N THR A 316 -10.09 2.78 -3.12
CA THR A 316 -11.09 3.48 -3.94
C THR A 316 -12.50 2.94 -3.65
N ALA A 317 -12.66 1.62 -3.56
CA ALA A 317 -13.93 0.99 -3.21
C ALA A 317 -14.39 1.38 -1.80
N ASP A 318 -13.49 1.38 -0.81
CA ASP A 318 -13.79 1.77 0.57
C ASP A 318 -14.23 3.24 0.66
N LEU A 319 -13.57 4.14 -0.10
CA LEU A 319 -13.94 5.55 -0.16
C LEU A 319 -15.32 5.76 -0.81
N ILE A 320 -15.60 5.06 -1.91
CA ILE A 320 -16.92 5.08 -2.56
C ILE A 320 -17.99 4.60 -1.58
N TYR A 321 -17.73 3.50 -0.86
CA TYR A 321 -18.65 2.96 0.14
C TYR A 321 -18.96 3.98 1.25
N ALA A 322 -17.93 4.61 1.82
CA ALA A 322 -18.08 5.64 2.85
C ALA A 322 -18.90 6.85 2.33
N LEU A 323 -18.61 7.33 1.12
CA LEU A 323 -19.37 8.42 0.50
C LEU A 323 -20.84 8.05 0.27
N CYS A 324 -21.12 6.82 -0.16
CA CYS A 324 -22.47 6.32 -0.34
C CYS A 324 -23.25 6.29 0.99
N LEU A 325 -22.62 5.81 2.07
CA LEU A 325 -23.23 5.79 3.40
C LEU A 325 -23.52 7.20 3.92
N GLU A 326 -22.58 8.13 3.79
CA GLU A 326 -22.79 9.53 4.20
C GLU A 326 -23.87 10.21 3.37
N ARG A 327 -23.94 9.94 2.07
CA ARG A 327 -25.02 10.46 1.23
C ARG A 327 -26.39 9.92 1.65
N LEU A 328 -26.49 8.64 2.01
CA LEU A 328 -27.73 8.05 2.54
C LEU A 328 -28.14 8.71 3.85
N ARG A 329 -27.18 8.92 4.75
CA ARG A 329 -27.42 9.62 6.02
C ARG A 329 -27.92 11.05 5.81
N ASN A 330 -27.23 11.82 4.98
CA ASN A 330 -27.63 13.19 4.63
C ASN A 330 -29.02 13.25 4.00
N ASN A 331 -29.35 12.31 3.11
CA ASN A 331 -30.69 12.24 2.52
C ASN A 331 -31.76 11.94 3.56
N ARG A 332 -31.48 11.04 4.52
CA ARG A 332 -32.41 10.74 5.62
C ARG A 332 -32.63 11.96 6.51
N GLU A 333 -31.57 12.65 6.91
CA GLU A 333 -31.64 13.87 7.72
C GLU A 333 -32.43 14.97 6.99
N LYS A 334 -32.16 15.19 5.70
CA LYS A 334 -32.91 16.11 4.85
C LYS A 334 -34.40 15.78 4.78
N HIS A 335 -34.75 14.50 4.62
CA HIS A 335 -36.14 14.06 4.57
C HIS A 335 -36.87 14.29 5.89
N ILE A 336 -36.20 14.03 7.02
CA ILE A 336 -36.74 14.30 8.37
C ILE A 336 -37.01 15.81 8.53
N MET A 337 -36.05 16.67 8.17
CA MET A 337 -36.24 18.12 8.23
C MET A 337 -37.38 18.59 7.33
N HIS A 338 -37.45 18.10 6.09
CA HIS A 338 -38.52 18.46 5.17
C HIS A 338 -39.90 18.07 5.73
N LYS A 339 -40.03 16.87 6.29
CA LYS A 339 -41.27 16.41 6.93
C LYS A 339 -41.68 17.30 8.10
N TYR A 340 -40.72 17.72 8.93
CA TYR A 340 -40.97 18.64 10.04
C TYR A 340 -41.50 20.00 9.56
N PHE A 341 -40.83 20.61 8.57
CA PHE A 341 -41.30 21.90 8.02
C PHE A 341 -42.64 21.78 7.30
N GLN A 342 -42.88 20.68 6.58
CA GLN A 342 -44.17 20.42 5.96
C GLN A 342 -45.30 20.38 7.01
N GLN A 343 -45.03 19.74 8.16
CA GLN A 343 -45.98 19.68 9.26
C GLN A 343 -46.24 21.07 9.86
N GLN A 344 -45.19 21.86 10.13
CA GLN A 344 -45.32 23.23 10.63
C GLN A 344 -46.11 24.12 9.67
N ILE A 345 -45.86 24.02 8.36
CA ILE A 345 -46.62 24.76 7.34
C ILE A 345 -48.10 24.38 7.38
N ASN A 346 -48.42 23.09 7.50
CA ASN A 346 -49.80 22.63 7.59
C ASN A 346 -50.50 23.16 8.86
N GLU A 347 -49.82 23.14 10.01
CA GLU A 347 -50.32 23.71 11.27
C GLU A 347 -50.60 25.21 11.13
N PHE A 348 -49.73 25.97 10.46
CA PHE A 348 -49.98 27.38 10.14
C PHE A 348 -51.17 27.59 9.19
N TYR A 349 -51.31 26.74 8.17
CA TYR A 349 -52.47 26.81 7.27
C TYR A 349 -53.78 26.59 8.02
N GLU A 350 -53.85 25.60 8.92
CA GLU A 350 -55.03 25.39 9.76
C GLU A 350 -55.32 26.61 10.65
N LEU A 351 -54.29 27.22 11.24
CA LEU A 351 -54.44 28.42 12.05
C LEU A 351 -55.00 29.58 11.22
N ILE A 352 -54.48 29.81 10.01
CA ILE A 352 -54.95 30.87 9.09
C ILE A 352 -56.41 30.65 8.71
N VAL A 353 -56.83 29.41 8.46
CA VAL A 353 -58.24 29.09 8.17
C VAL A 353 -59.12 29.46 9.37
N ARG A 354 -58.77 29.02 10.58
CA ARG A 354 -59.52 29.38 11.80
C ARG A 354 -59.59 30.89 12.01
N LEU A 355 -58.50 31.61 11.73
CA LEU A 355 -58.43 33.05 11.90
C LEU A 355 -59.32 33.78 10.87
N LYS A 356 -59.42 33.26 9.64
CA LYS A 356 -60.39 33.74 8.64
C LYS A 356 -61.83 33.55 9.11
N ASP A 357 -62.17 32.39 9.67
CA ASP A 357 -63.53 32.13 10.17
C ASP A 357 -63.90 33.11 11.30
N VAL A 358 -62.97 33.37 12.22
CA VAL A 358 -63.16 34.39 13.28
C VAL A 358 -63.35 35.78 12.68
N ILE A 359 -62.54 36.19 11.70
CA ILE A 359 -62.70 37.49 11.03
C ILE A 359 -64.07 37.60 10.34
N ILE A 360 -64.55 36.52 9.72
CA ILE A 360 -65.88 36.48 9.08
C ILE A 360 -66.97 36.65 10.14
N ALA A 361 -66.88 35.95 11.27
CA ALA A 361 -67.83 36.06 12.38
C ALA A 361 -67.85 37.49 12.96
N MET A 362 -66.68 38.06 13.26
CA MET A 362 -66.56 39.44 13.75
C MET A 362 -67.13 40.45 12.76
N ARG A 363 -66.88 40.30 11.46
CA ARG A 363 -67.45 41.18 10.44
C ARG A 363 -68.98 41.11 10.43
N LYS A 364 -69.55 39.92 10.61
CA LYS A 364 -71.00 39.74 10.69
C LYS A 364 -71.58 40.44 11.92
N GLU A 365 -70.98 40.26 13.10
CA GLU A 365 -71.41 40.94 14.34
C GLU A 365 -71.34 42.47 14.20
N ILE A 366 -70.30 43.01 13.56
CA ILE A 366 -70.18 44.45 13.31
C ILE A 366 -71.33 44.95 12.42
N ILE A 367 -71.68 44.20 11.37
CA ILE A 367 -72.80 44.53 10.47
C ILE A 367 -74.12 44.49 11.23
N ASP A 368 -74.36 43.43 12.00
CA ASP A 368 -75.59 43.26 12.79
C ASP A 368 -75.74 44.40 13.81
N CYS A 369 -74.67 44.75 14.54
CA CYS A 369 -74.64 45.89 15.45
C CYS A 369 -74.91 47.24 14.73
N HIS A 370 -74.39 47.43 13.51
CA HIS A 370 -74.70 48.62 12.72
C HIS A 370 -76.17 48.69 12.30
N ILE A 371 -76.80 47.56 11.98
CA ILE A 371 -78.22 47.48 11.65
C ILE A 371 -79.07 47.80 12.89
N GLU A 372 -78.77 47.19 14.04
CA GLU A 372 -79.46 47.46 15.31
C GLU A 372 -79.34 48.94 15.72
N LYS A 373 -78.12 49.50 15.67
CA LYS A 373 -77.89 50.91 15.96
C LYS A 373 -78.72 51.82 15.05
N LYS A 374 -78.84 51.47 13.77
CA LYS A 374 -79.66 52.24 12.81
C LYS A 374 -81.14 52.18 13.18
N LEU A 375 -81.68 51.00 13.50
CA LEU A 375 -83.07 50.82 13.93
C LEU A 375 -83.36 51.60 15.22
N LEU A 376 -82.49 51.48 16.22
CA LEU A 376 -82.63 52.22 17.49
C LEU A 376 -82.61 53.73 17.26
N ASN A 377 -81.75 54.21 16.35
CA ASN A 377 -81.70 55.62 16.00
C ASN A 377 -82.98 56.09 15.28
N GLU A 378 -83.58 55.25 14.44
CA GLU A 378 -84.89 55.51 13.81
C GLU A 378 -86.02 55.58 14.86
N GLU A 379 -86.06 54.65 15.82
CA GLU A 379 -87.00 54.69 16.94
C GLU A 379 -86.81 55.93 17.81
N PHE A 380 -85.56 56.27 18.14
CA PHE A 380 -85.24 57.47 18.91
C PHE A 380 -85.66 58.74 18.17
N CYS A 381 -85.48 58.80 16.85
CA CYS A 381 -86.00 59.90 16.03
C CYS A 381 -87.53 59.99 16.10
N GLU A 382 -88.26 58.88 16.07
CA GLU A 382 -89.72 58.90 16.22
C GLU A 382 -90.16 59.37 17.61
N VAL A 383 -89.51 58.88 18.67
CA VAL A 383 -89.74 59.35 20.04
C VAL A 383 -89.45 60.85 20.15
N ALA A 384 -88.32 61.31 19.62
CA ALA A 384 -87.95 62.72 19.59
C ALA A 384 -88.98 63.56 18.83
N LYS A 385 -89.54 63.08 17.71
CA LYS A 385 -90.66 63.75 17.01
C LYS A 385 -91.92 63.85 17.88
N HIS A 386 -92.24 62.82 18.67
CA HIS A 386 -93.40 62.85 19.58
C HIS A 386 -93.17 63.84 20.73
N PHE A 387 -91.98 63.85 21.33
CA PHE A 387 -91.60 64.88 22.30
C PHE A 387 -91.62 66.27 21.68
N GLN A 388 -91.15 66.44 20.44
CA GLN A 388 -91.21 67.72 19.74
C GLN A 388 -92.66 68.17 19.53
N LYS A 389 -93.58 67.28 19.16
CA LYS A 389 -95.02 67.59 19.08
C LYS A 389 -95.59 68.03 20.43
N PHE A 390 -95.20 67.38 21.53
CA PHE A 390 -95.61 67.76 22.88
C PHE A 390 -95.05 69.12 23.28
N ILE A 391 -93.75 69.36 23.03
CA ILE A 391 -93.11 70.66 23.21
C ILE A 391 -93.85 71.72 22.39
N ASP A 392 -94.03 71.52 21.09
CA ASP A 392 -94.75 72.45 20.21
C ASP A 392 -96.19 72.71 20.70
N PHE A 393 -96.87 71.69 21.23
CA PHE A 393 -98.20 71.83 21.84
C PHE A 393 -98.17 72.70 23.11
N VAL A 394 -97.25 72.44 24.05
CA VAL A 394 -97.09 73.21 25.29
C VAL A 394 -96.73 74.67 24.97
N PHE A 395 -95.81 74.88 24.03
CA PHE A 395 -95.40 76.21 23.57
C PHE A 395 -96.54 76.97 22.88
N ARG A 396 -97.42 76.28 22.13
CA ARG A 396 -98.64 76.88 21.54
C ARG A 396 -99.74 77.16 22.57
N ALA A 397 -99.88 76.31 23.58
CA ALA A 397 -100.90 76.45 24.63
C ALA A 397 -100.55 77.53 25.66
N MET A 398 -99.25 77.75 25.94
CA MET A 398 -98.76 78.74 26.92
C MET A 398 -97.60 79.59 26.36
N PRO A 399 -97.87 80.53 25.44
CA PRO A 399 -96.84 81.24 24.67
C PRO A 399 -95.88 82.11 25.51
N ARG A 400 -96.28 82.52 26.72
CA ARG A 400 -95.50 83.44 27.56
C ARG A 400 -94.54 82.74 28.54
N GLN A 401 -94.59 81.41 28.65
CA GLN A 401 -93.71 80.62 29.54
C GLN A 401 -92.71 79.74 28.79
N ALA A 402 -92.83 79.72 27.47
CA ALA A 402 -92.01 79.01 26.51
C ALA A 402 -90.50 79.28 26.61
N ASP A 403 -90.11 80.52 26.92
CA ASP A 403 -88.70 80.97 26.84
C ASP A 403 -87.75 80.30 27.85
N TYR A 404 -88.27 79.54 28.82
CA TYR A 404 -87.50 78.98 29.93
C TYR A 404 -87.30 77.46 29.92
N LEU A 405 -87.86 76.73 28.94
CA LEU A 405 -88.01 75.25 29.04
C LEU A 405 -87.12 74.39 28.12
N LEU A 406 -86.23 74.96 27.30
CA LEU A 406 -85.35 74.16 26.44
C LEU A 406 -83.86 74.43 26.73
N PRO A 407 -83.11 73.43 27.24
CA PRO A 407 -81.65 73.47 27.28
C PRO A 407 -81.08 73.65 25.87
N LEU A 408 -80.08 74.53 25.71
CA LEU A 408 -79.45 74.88 24.43
C LEU A 408 -78.89 73.66 23.67
N GLU A 409 -78.59 72.55 24.36
CA GLU A 409 -78.11 71.31 23.72
C GLU A 409 -79.18 70.63 22.83
N LEU A 410 -80.48 70.74 23.17
CA LEU A 410 -81.58 70.11 22.41
C LEU A 410 -81.95 70.89 21.15
N GLN A 411 -81.72 72.21 21.10
CA GLN A 411 -81.93 73.01 19.89
C GLN A 411 -81.00 72.62 18.73
N ARG A 412 -79.80 72.11 19.03
CA ARG A 412 -78.84 71.65 18.02
C ARG A 412 -79.27 70.34 17.33
N VAL A 413 -80.11 69.53 17.95
CA VAL A 413 -80.62 68.28 17.36
C VAL A 413 -81.80 68.57 16.40
N ILE A 414 -82.56 69.64 16.66
CA ILE A 414 -83.75 70.01 15.87
C ILE A 414 -83.38 70.78 14.59
N ARG A 415 -82.21 71.43 14.55
CA ARG A 415 -81.61 71.96 13.32
C ARG A 415 -80.39 71.11 12.96
N PRO A 416 -80.51 70.17 12.01
CA PRO A 416 -79.34 69.50 11.48
C PRO A 416 -78.55 70.54 10.67
N ASP A 417 -77.54 71.14 11.29
CA ASP A 417 -76.52 71.84 10.52
C ASP A 417 -75.86 70.84 9.58
N LYS A 418 -75.65 71.32 8.35
CA LYS A 418 -75.16 70.55 7.22
C LYS A 418 -73.66 70.27 7.35
N ASP A 419 -73.22 69.53 8.36
CA ASP A 419 -71.82 69.07 8.42
C ASP A 419 -71.72 67.66 7.87
N LYS A 420 -72.08 67.54 6.59
CA LYS A 420 -71.70 66.41 5.72
C LYS A 420 -70.28 66.65 5.22
N GLU A 421 -69.26 66.59 6.06
CA GLU A 421 -67.88 66.62 5.52
C GLU A 421 -66.80 65.86 6.30
N GLU A 422 -67.05 65.34 7.51
CA GLU A 422 -65.98 64.66 8.27
C GLU A 422 -66.00 63.11 8.27
N MET A 423 -67.03 62.45 7.73
CA MET A 423 -67.10 60.97 7.75
C MET A 423 -66.47 60.27 6.53
N GLN A 424 -65.80 61.01 5.63
CA GLN A 424 -65.30 60.47 4.36
C GLN A 424 -63.77 60.27 4.31
N LYS A 425 -63.08 60.11 5.44
CA LYS A 425 -61.62 59.89 5.48
C LYS A 425 -61.09 58.74 6.34
N ILE A 426 -61.92 57.76 6.74
CA ILE A 426 -61.44 56.57 7.49
C ILE A 426 -61.62 55.26 6.70
N VAL A 427 -61.88 55.33 5.40
CA VAL A 427 -61.83 54.14 4.53
C VAL A 427 -61.06 54.44 3.24
N GLU A 428 -59.74 54.43 3.36
CA GLU A 428 -58.82 53.93 2.32
C GLU A 428 -57.73 53.09 3.00
#